data_AF-H1Z0G3-F1
#
_entry.id   AF-H1Z0G3-F1
#
_cell.length_a   1.000
_cell.length_b   1.000
_cell.length_c   1.000
_cell.angle_alpha   90.00
_cell.angle_beta   90.00
_cell.angle_gamma   90.00
#
_symmetry.space_group_name_H-M   'P 1'
#
loop_
_entity.id
_entity.type
_entity.pdbx_description
1 polymer ?
#
loop_
_entity_poly.entity_id
_entity_poly.type
_entity_poly.pdbx_seq_one_letter_code
_entity_poly.pdbx_strand_id
1 'polypeptide(L)'
;MAAEAEPKVAKAYDRLRDMSEDEESRRAYEERITEIIEVDLRMQAAEERGEIRGEIKGREEGREEGIIHNARKMISLGVDDDFIMKITELPAEKIARLRSEEKSE
;
A
#
# COMPACT_ATOMS: atom_id res chain seq x y z
N MET A 1 -32.98 14.86 23.96
CA MET A 1 -32.96 16.21 23.37
C MET A 1 -32.72 16.06 21.87
N ALA A 2 -33.72 16.36 21.06
CA ALA A 2 -33.61 16.51 19.60
C ALA A 2 -34.81 17.32 19.07
N ALA A 3 -35.27 18.30 19.86
CA ALA A 3 -36.53 18.99 19.60
C ALA A 3 -36.38 20.30 18.79
N GLU A 4 -35.18 20.64 18.33
CA GLU A 4 -34.93 21.85 17.53
C GLU A 4 -34.01 21.53 16.36
N ALA A 5 -34.40 20.57 15.53
CA ALA A 5 -33.81 20.41 14.21
C ALA A 5 -34.52 21.35 13.23
N GLU A 6 -33.77 22.07 12.39
CA GLU A 6 -34.33 22.92 11.31
C GLU A 6 -35.50 22.21 10.60
N PRO A 7 -36.56 22.93 10.18
CA PRO A 7 -37.76 22.32 9.60
C PRO A 7 -37.49 21.44 8.35
N LYS A 8 -36.33 21.61 7.71
CA LYS A 8 -35.84 20.74 6.63
C LYS A 8 -35.31 19.39 7.14
N VAL A 9 -34.61 19.39 8.27
CA VAL A 9 -34.05 18.19 8.92
C VAL A 9 -35.18 17.35 9.53
N ALA A 10 -36.18 17.99 10.13
CA ALA A 10 -37.37 17.30 10.64
C ALA A 10 -38.15 16.59 9.51
N LYS A 11 -38.37 17.27 8.38
CA LYS A 11 -39.03 16.66 7.19
C LYS A 11 -38.24 15.51 6.58
N ALA A 12 -36.91 15.58 6.58
CA ALA A 12 -36.06 14.49 6.12
C ALA A 12 -36.20 13.26 7.05
N TYR A 13 -36.25 13.49 8.36
CA TYR A 13 -36.47 12.44 9.36
C TYR A 13 -37.86 11.81 9.27
N ASP A 14 -38.92 12.60 9.11
CA ASP A 14 -40.28 12.09 8.93
C ASP A 14 -40.41 11.29 7.64
N ARG A 15 -39.76 11.72 6.55
CA ARG A 15 -39.74 10.98 5.29
C ARG A 15 -38.97 9.65 5.39
N LEU A 16 -37.87 9.64 6.14
CA LEU A 16 -37.11 8.44 6.48
C LEU A 16 -37.95 7.49 7.35
N ARG A 17 -38.70 8.05 8.31
CA ARG A 17 -39.60 7.32 9.19
C ARG A 17 -40.74 6.67 8.41
N ASP A 18 -41.41 7.42 7.54
CA ASP A 18 -42.48 6.91 6.65
C ASP A 18 -41.98 5.80 5.72
N MET A 19 -40.76 5.92 5.17
CA MET A 19 -40.15 4.85 4.38
C MET A 19 -39.77 3.61 5.23
N SER A 20 -39.66 3.77 6.55
CA SER A 20 -39.29 2.73 7.51
C SER A 20 -40.48 2.09 8.24
N GLU A 21 -41.73 2.50 7.94
CA GLU A 21 -42.93 1.95 8.57
C GLU A 21 -43.26 0.51 8.09
N ASP A 22 -42.74 0.12 6.93
CA ASP A 22 -42.78 -1.27 6.44
C ASP A 22 -41.49 -2.02 6.84
N GLU A 23 -41.62 -3.04 7.69
CA GLU A 23 -40.48 -3.78 8.26
C GLU A 23 -39.63 -4.46 7.20
N GLU A 24 -40.23 -4.88 6.08
CA GLU A 24 -39.51 -5.47 4.96
C GLU A 24 -38.66 -4.43 4.23
N SER A 25 -39.25 -3.27 3.92
CA SER A 25 -38.55 -2.13 3.31
C SER A 25 -37.42 -1.59 4.18
N ARG A 26 -37.62 -1.52 5.51
CA ARG A 26 -36.57 -1.12 6.46
C ARG A 26 -35.41 -2.10 6.45
N ARG A 27 -35.68 -3.40 6.51
CA ARG A 27 -34.63 -4.44 6.47
C ARG A 27 -33.87 -4.43 5.15
N ALA A 28 -34.56 -4.32 4.02
CA ALA A 28 -33.91 -4.22 2.71
C ALA A 28 -33.01 -2.98 2.60
N TYR A 29 -33.42 -1.85 3.19
CA TYR A 29 -32.59 -0.65 3.27
C TYR A 29 -31.36 -0.84 4.18
N GLU A 30 -31.54 -1.41 5.37
CA GLU A 30 -30.45 -1.69 6.31
C GLU A 30 -29.43 -2.68 5.74
N GLU A 31 -29.89 -3.75 5.07
CA GLU A 31 -29.06 -4.71 4.36
C GLU A 31 -28.23 -4.04 3.26
N ARG A 32 -28.87 -3.18 2.45
CA ARG A 32 -28.19 -2.41 1.41
C ARG A 32 -27.13 -1.47 1.98
N ILE A 33 -27.43 -0.76 3.06
CA ILE A 33 -26.46 0.13 3.72
C ILE A 33 -25.28 -0.69 4.27
N THR A 34 -25.58 -1.84 4.87
CA THR A 34 -24.55 -2.77 5.37
C THR A 34 -23.66 -3.26 4.24
N GLU A 35 -24.22 -3.67 3.10
CA GLU A 35 -23.46 -4.10 1.92
C GLU A 35 -22.52 -2.99 1.43
N ILE A 36 -23.01 -1.75 1.34
CA ILE A 36 -22.20 -0.59 0.93
C ILE A 36 -21.03 -0.38 1.89
N ILE A 37 -21.28 -0.42 3.20
CA ILE A 37 -20.25 -0.25 4.23
C ILE A 37 -19.23 -1.39 4.17
N GLU A 38 -19.68 -2.64 4.01
CA GLU A 38 -18.78 -3.80 3.90
C GLU A 38 -17.86 -3.71 2.67
N VAL A 39 -18.41 -3.28 1.53
CA VAL A 39 -17.62 -3.09 0.31
C VAL A 39 -16.58 -1.99 0.52
N ASP A 40 -16.97 -0.84 1.09
CA ASP A 40 -16.06 0.27 1.36
C ASP A 40 -14.93 -0.15 2.31
N LEU A 41 -15.27 -0.83 3.41
CA LEU A 41 -14.28 -1.36 4.36
C LEU A 41 -13.32 -2.35 3.70
N ARG A 42 -13.82 -3.25 2.83
CA ARG A 42 -12.96 -4.19 2.09
C ARG A 42 -12.03 -3.46 1.13
N MET A 43 -12.49 -2.40 0.48
CA MET A 43 -11.68 -1.57 -0.41
C MET A 43 -10.60 -0.83 0.35
N GLN A 44 -10.93 -0.15 1.45
CA GLN A 44 -9.97 0.54 2.31
C GLN A 44 -8.90 -0.43 2.84
N ALA A 45 -9.30 -1.60 3.34
CA ALA A 45 -8.36 -2.61 3.80
C ALA A 45 -7.50 -3.19 2.67
N ALA A 46 -7.97 -3.20 1.43
CA ALA A 46 -7.18 -3.62 0.28
C ALA A 46 -6.14 -2.56 -0.10
N GLU A 47 -6.53 -1.27 -0.07
CA GLU A 47 -5.65 -0.13 -0.32
C GLU A 47 -4.53 -0.04 0.72
N GLU A 48 -4.86 -0.08 2.02
CA GLU A 48 -3.87 -0.06 3.10
C GLU A 48 -2.87 -1.22 2.97
N ARG A 49 -3.36 -2.43 2.69
CA ARG A 49 -2.47 -3.58 2.44
C ARG A 49 -1.61 -3.42 1.18
N GLY A 50 -2.10 -2.69 0.19
CA GLY A 50 -1.37 -2.35 -1.02
C GLY A 50 -0.23 -1.37 -0.72
N GLU A 51 -0.52 -0.31 0.03
CA GLU A 51 0.46 0.68 0.46
C GLU A 51 1.57 0.06 1.31
N ILE A 52 1.21 -0.72 2.33
CA ILE A 52 2.18 -1.41 3.21
C ILE A 52 3.08 -2.34 2.39
N ARG A 53 2.50 -3.13 1.48
CA ARG A 53 3.28 -4.03 0.61
C ARG A 53 4.19 -3.24 -0.34
N GLY A 54 3.69 -2.14 -0.89
CA GLY A 54 4.45 -1.27 -1.77
C GLY A 54 5.64 -0.64 -1.06
N GLU A 55 5.44 -0.15 0.16
CA GLU A 55 6.52 0.44 0.96
C GLU A 55 7.60 -0.58 1.32
N ILE A 56 7.20 -1.77 1.80
CA ILE A 56 8.15 -2.85 2.14
C ILE A 56 8.95 -3.25 0.90
N LYS A 57 8.25 -3.55 -0.21
CA LYS A 57 8.89 -4.01 -1.44
C LYS A 57 9.79 -2.93 -2.04
N GLY A 58 9.34 -1.69 -2.08
CA GLY A 58 10.13 -0.57 -2.60
C GLY A 58 11.37 -0.29 -1.75
N ARG A 59 11.29 -0.47 -0.42
CA ARG A 59 12.45 -0.33 0.46
C ARG A 59 13.47 -1.47 0.27
N GLU A 60 13.00 -2.70 0.09
CA GLU A 60 13.86 -3.86 -0.18
C GLU A 60 14.54 -3.74 -1.55
N GLU A 61 13.77 -3.47 -2.60
CA GLU A 61 14.27 -3.27 -3.97
C GLU A 61 15.27 -2.10 -4.02
N GLY A 62 14.91 -0.94 -3.45
CA GLY A 62 15.78 0.23 -3.43
C GLY A 62 17.08 0.00 -2.63
N ARG A 63 17.04 -0.81 -1.57
CA ARG A 63 18.26 -1.21 -0.84
C ARG A 63 19.14 -2.11 -1.70
N GLU A 64 18.57 -3.12 -2.35
CA GLU A 64 19.33 -4.01 -3.23
C GLU A 64 19.94 -3.25 -4.42
N GLU A 65 19.14 -2.45 -5.12
CA GLU A 65 19.59 -1.61 -6.23
C GLU A 65 20.70 -0.64 -5.80
N GLY A 66 20.56 -0.01 -4.63
CA GLY A 66 21.58 0.87 -4.07
C GLY A 66 22.89 0.15 -3.76
N ILE A 67 22.82 -1.07 -3.21
CA ILE A 67 24.00 -1.90 -2.95
C ILE A 67 24.70 -2.26 -4.27
N ILE A 68 23.94 -2.69 -5.28
CA ILE A 68 24.49 -3.04 -6.60
C ILE A 68 25.10 -1.82 -7.30
N HIS A 69 24.42 -0.67 -7.25
CA HIS A 69 24.93 0.59 -7.80
C HIS A 69 26.28 0.98 -7.16
N ASN A 70 26.36 0.93 -5.84
CA ASN A 70 27.58 1.24 -5.12
C ASN A 70 28.70 0.23 -5.43
N ALA A 71 28.38 -1.06 -5.53
CA ALA A 71 29.35 -2.09 -5.92
C ALA A 71 29.93 -1.81 -7.32
N ARG A 72 29.10 -1.51 -8.31
CA ARG A 72 29.55 -1.12 -9.67
C ARG A 72 30.45 0.11 -9.63
N LYS A 73 30.08 1.14 -8.86
CA LYS A 73 30.91 2.33 -8.70
C LYS A 73 32.25 2.04 -8.03
N MET A 74 32.30 1.11 -7.08
CA MET A 74 33.57 0.68 -6.48
C MET A 74 34.45 -0.09 -7.46
N ILE A 75 33.86 -0.96 -8.28
CA ILE A 75 34.58 -1.71 -9.33
C ILE A 75 35.22 -0.73 -10.32
N SER A 76 34.49 0.29 -10.77
CA SER A 76 35.01 1.31 -11.71
C SER A 76 36.07 2.23 -11.12
N LEU A 77 36.10 2.37 -9.80
CA LEU A 77 37.18 3.03 -9.08
C LEU A 77 38.39 2.12 -8.82
N GLY A 78 38.35 0.85 -9.27
CA GLY A 78 39.45 -0.11 -9.12
C GLY A 78 39.60 -0.69 -7.72
N VAL A 79 38.56 -0.60 -6.88
CA VAL A 79 38.54 -1.19 -5.53
C VAL A 79 38.61 -2.72 -5.63
N ASP A 80 39.26 -3.41 -4.68
CA ASP A 80 39.40 -4.87 -4.69
C ASP A 80 38.12 -5.62 -4.25
N ASP A 81 38.00 -6.87 -4.68
CA ASP A 81 36.79 -7.69 -4.45
C ASP A 81 36.56 -7.99 -2.97
N ASP A 82 37.63 -8.26 -2.19
CA ASP A 82 37.52 -8.54 -0.76
C ASP A 82 36.96 -7.34 0.01
N PHE A 83 37.37 -6.13 -0.36
CA PHE A 83 36.85 -4.90 0.24
C PHE A 83 35.40 -4.65 -0.18
N ILE A 84 35.05 -4.85 -1.46
CA ILE A 84 33.66 -4.71 -1.93
C ILE A 84 32.76 -5.70 -1.20
N MET A 85 33.17 -6.96 -1.04
CA MET A 85 32.43 -7.97 -0.27
C MET A 85 32.15 -7.51 1.16
N LYS A 86 33.16 -6.96 1.85
CA LYS A 86 33.02 -6.52 3.25
C LYS A 86 32.06 -5.35 3.41
N ILE A 87 32.00 -4.43 2.46
CA ILE A 87 31.16 -3.24 2.55
C ILE A 87 29.73 -3.49 2.06
N THR A 88 29.60 -4.25 0.97
CA THR A 88 28.32 -4.47 0.29
C THR A 88 27.60 -5.73 0.75
N GLU A 89 28.31 -6.61 1.48
CA GLU A 89 27.85 -7.95 1.88
C GLU A 89 27.42 -8.83 0.70
N LEU A 90 27.80 -8.47 -0.52
CA LEU A 90 27.52 -9.25 -1.71
C LEU A 90 28.39 -10.50 -1.77
N PRO A 91 27.87 -11.64 -2.25
CA PRO A 91 28.67 -12.84 -2.45
C PRO A 91 29.67 -12.64 -3.59
N ALA A 92 30.81 -13.33 -3.50
CA ALA A 92 31.89 -13.26 -4.50
C ALA A 92 31.38 -13.52 -5.94
N GLU A 93 30.44 -14.46 -6.10
CA GLU A 93 29.83 -14.77 -7.40
C GLU A 93 29.11 -13.57 -8.02
N LYS A 94 28.43 -12.75 -7.22
CA LYS A 94 27.71 -11.56 -7.69
C LYS A 94 28.71 -10.48 -8.12
N ILE A 95 29.76 -10.25 -7.34
CA ILE A 95 30.81 -9.29 -7.67
C ILE A 95 31.55 -9.70 -8.94
N ALA A 96 31.87 -10.98 -9.10
CA ALA A 96 32.50 -11.50 -10.33
C ALA A 96 31.64 -11.24 -11.58
N ARG A 97 30.31 -11.41 -11.48
CA ARG A 97 29.38 -11.07 -12.57
C ARG A 97 29.41 -9.57 -12.88
N LEU A 98 29.29 -8.71 -11.87
CA LEU A 98 29.35 -7.26 -12.04
C LEU A 98 30.65 -6.80 -12.70
N ARG A 99 31.79 -7.40 -12.35
CA ARG A 99 33.08 -7.13 -13.02
C ARG A 99 33.11 -7.55 -14.48
N SER A 100 32.48 -8.67 -14.82
CA SER A 100 32.42 -9.14 -16.20
C SER A 100 31.55 -8.26 -17.08
N GLU A 101 30.47 -7.72 -16.51
CA GLU A 101 29.61 -6.72 -17.16
C GLU A 101 30.40 -5.44 -17.47
N GLU A 102 31.15 -4.91 -16.50
CA GLU A 102 31.91 -3.67 -16.67
C GLU A 102 33.06 -3.76 -17.67
N LYS A 103 33.70 -4.94 -17.81
CA LYS A 103 34.75 -5.16 -18.82
C LYS A 103 34.19 -5.31 -20.25
N SER A 104 32.88 -5.48 -20.37
CA SER A 104 32.18 -5.68 -21.64
C SER A 104 31.60 -4.37 -22.20
N GLU A 105 31.63 -3.29 -21.41
CA GLU A 105 31.29 -1.91 -21.78
C GLU A 105 32.55 -1.12 -22.19
#